data_AF-A0A8T5M5H3-F1
#
_entry.id   AF-A0A8T5M5H3-F1
#
_cell.length_a   1.000
_cell.length_b   1.000
_cell.length_c   1.000
_cell.angle_alpha   90.00
_cell.angle_beta   90.00
_cell.angle_gamma   90.00
#
_symmetry.space_group_name_H-M   'P 1'
#
loop_
_entity.id
_entity.type
_entity.pdbx_description
1 polymer ?
#
loop_
_entity_poly.entity_id
_entity_poly.type
_entity_poly.pdbx_seq_one_letter_code
_entity_poly.pdbx_strand_id
1 'polypeptide(L)'
;MTFPKIDFSKILPIPTLEEFARKQELCLDEVSADNGRKRTQDDWFKYWSKIKDGRVMASMGDLYTSFKLIKKMRESGTAEEQAIAQRYLNSLREDFDWPGKKNWLVSSTRLIYSGNSLDTRIIHHYRSNGLELTKEVILEVPIYRGIEIEDVFSSDRGSAYLQALLDTEDDPEMIISVLEFISGKRRNEIKSLTAIDKSNQWLTRSQSPNRASGFNYFNCAFLVNGYINTYINPACSRGVLLTP
;
A
#
# COMPACT_ATOMS: atom_id res chain seq x y z
N MET A 1 3.77 -9.58 -56.56
CA MET A 1 3.32 -9.80 -55.17
C MET A 1 2.46 -8.63 -54.75
N THR A 2 1.17 -8.84 -54.54
CA THR A 2 0.21 -7.82 -54.05
C THR A 2 0.11 -7.92 -52.55
N PHE A 3 0.45 -6.84 -51.84
CA PHE A 3 0.28 -6.75 -50.39
C PHE A 3 -1.22 -6.69 -50.03
N PRO A 4 -1.67 -7.37 -48.98
CA PRO A 4 -3.06 -7.27 -48.53
C PRO A 4 -3.35 -5.84 -48.05
N LYS A 5 -4.46 -5.26 -48.52
CA LYS A 5 -4.99 -4.00 -48.00
C LYS A 5 -5.42 -4.22 -46.55
N ILE A 6 -4.80 -3.49 -45.62
CA ILE A 6 -5.22 -3.45 -44.23
C ILE A 6 -6.56 -2.73 -44.17
N ASP A 7 -7.56 -3.41 -43.62
CA ASP A 7 -8.88 -2.86 -43.35
C ASP A 7 -8.85 -2.08 -42.03
N PHE A 8 -8.67 -0.76 -42.14
CA PHE A 8 -8.61 0.14 -40.99
C PHE A 8 -9.94 0.26 -40.24
N SER A 9 -11.05 -0.27 -40.77
CA SER A 9 -12.34 -0.31 -40.07
C SER A 9 -12.39 -1.34 -38.92
N LYS A 10 -11.36 -2.19 -38.80
CA LYS A 10 -11.20 -3.17 -37.72
C LYS A 10 -10.21 -2.74 -36.63
N ILE A 11 -9.69 -1.52 -36.70
CA ILE A 11 -8.88 -0.96 -35.62
C ILE A 11 -9.84 -0.57 -34.52
N LEU A 12 -9.77 -1.27 -33.38
CA LEU A 12 -10.51 -0.91 -32.18
C LEU A 12 -10.28 0.58 -31.89
N PRO A 13 -11.34 1.36 -31.61
CA PRO A 13 -11.20 2.79 -31.36
C PRO A 13 -10.19 3.00 -30.22
N ILE A 14 -9.25 3.92 -30.46
CA ILE A 14 -8.32 4.37 -29.43
C ILE A 14 -9.20 5.01 -28.33
N PRO A 15 -9.15 4.54 -27.08
CA PRO A 15 -9.97 5.11 -26.03
C PRO A 15 -9.63 6.58 -25.87
N THR A 16 -10.67 7.41 -25.73
CA THR A 16 -10.53 8.84 -25.48
C THR A 16 -9.84 9.08 -24.12
N LEU A 17 -9.19 10.24 -23.94
CA LEU A 17 -8.64 10.66 -22.65
C LEU A 17 -9.70 10.66 -21.53
N GLU A 18 -10.99 10.86 -21.87
CA GLU A 18 -12.12 10.71 -20.96
C GLU A 18 -12.48 9.25 -20.64
N GLU A 19 -12.28 8.30 -21.56
CA GLU A 19 -12.45 6.86 -21.31
C GLU A 19 -11.30 6.29 -20.46
N PHE A 20 -10.09 6.81 -20.63
CA PHE A 20 -8.98 6.55 -19.71
C PHE A 20 -9.24 7.17 -18.32
N ALA A 21 -9.82 8.36 -18.25
CA ALA A 21 -10.22 8.98 -16.98
C ALA A 21 -11.44 8.29 -16.32
N ARG A 22 -12.29 7.59 -17.09
CA ARG A 22 -13.51 6.91 -16.61
C ARG A 22 -13.32 5.47 -16.13
N LYS A 23 -12.20 4.82 -16.44
CA LYS A 23 -11.87 3.50 -15.91
C LYS A 23 -10.88 3.61 -14.76
N GLN A 24 -11.33 4.15 -13.63
CA GLN A 24 -10.74 3.75 -12.34
C GLN A 24 -11.15 2.29 -12.11
N GLU A 25 -10.50 1.37 -12.80
CA GLU A 25 -10.70 -0.06 -12.57
C GLU A 25 -10.03 -0.43 -11.26
N LEU A 26 -10.74 -1.21 -10.43
CA LEU A 26 -10.17 -1.78 -9.23
C LEU A 26 -9.21 -2.90 -9.66
N CYS A 27 -7.93 -2.57 -9.78
CA CYS A 27 -6.90 -3.46 -10.29
C CYS A 27 -6.20 -4.31 -9.22
N LEU A 28 -6.59 -4.15 -7.95
CA LEU A 28 -6.07 -4.95 -6.83
C LEU A 28 -6.68 -6.36 -6.87
N ASP A 29 -5.92 -7.39 -6.52
CA ASP A 29 -6.47 -8.74 -6.38
C ASP A 29 -7.50 -8.82 -5.23
N GLU A 30 -8.70 -9.37 -5.50
CA GLU A 30 -9.78 -9.54 -4.51
C GLU A 30 -9.39 -10.46 -3.36
N VAL A 31 -8.44 -11.39 -3.54
CA VAL A 31 -7.95 -12.30 -2.49
C VAL A 31 -6.44 -12.19 -2.27
N SER A 32 -5.99 -12.58 -1.08
CA SER A 32 -4.57 -12.65 -0.77
C SER A 32 -3.84 -13.62 -1.70
N ALA A 33 -2.64 -13.24 -2.09
CA ALA A 33 -1.84 -14.02 -3.03
C ALA A 33 -1.49 -15.41 -2.50
N ASP A 34 -1.25 -16.32 -3.44
CA ASP A 34 -0.90 -17.72 -3.15
C ASP A 34 -1.86 -18.38 -2.14
N ASN A 35 -3.16 -18.13 -2.32
CA ASN A 35 -4.25 -18.66 -1.48
C ASN A 35 -4.11 -18.30 0.01
N GLY A 36 -3.70 -17.07 0.32
CA GLY A 36 -3.53 -16.61 1.69
C GLY A 36 -2.29 -17.19 2.40
N ARG A 37 -1.36 -17.79 1.65
CA ARG A 37 -0.08 -18.23 2.21
C ARG A 37 0.63 -17.03 2.81
N LYS A 38 1.31 -17.25 3.92
CA LYS A 38 2.14 -16.22 4.55
C LYS A 38 3.61 -16.46 4.26
N ARG A 39 4.34 -15.39 3.94
CA ARG A 39 5.77 -15.43 3.59
C ARG A 39 6.50 -14.22 4.16
N THR A 40 7.84 -14.27 4.18
CA THR A 40 8.64 -13.07 4.42
C THR A 40 8.50 -12.10 3.25
N GLN A 41 8.82 -10.81 3.45
CA GLN A 41 8.77 -9.82 2.37
C GLN A 41 9.72 -10.18 1.21
N ASP A 42 10.91 -10.70 1.50
CA ASP A 42 11.86 -11.14 0.47
C ASP A 42 11.33 -12.34 -0.33
N ASP A 43 10.62 -13.26 0.31
CA ASP A 43 10.00 -14.39 -0.38
C ASP A 43 8.79 -13.96 -1.22
N TRP A 44 8.09 -12.88 -0.82
CA TRP A 44 7.09 -12.25 -1.67
C TRP A 44 7.71 -11.59 -2.89
N PHE A 45 8.84 -10.87 -2.75
CA PHE A 45 9.55 -10.33 -3.91
C PHE A 45 9.94 -11.44 -4.90
N LYS A 46 10.45 -12.58 -4.41
CA LYS A 46 10.77 -13.75 -5.25
C LYS A 46 9.53 -14.41 -5.87
N TYR A 47 8.38 -14.35 -5.21
CA TYR A 47 7.13 -14.89 -5.73
C TYR A 47 6.61 -14.02 -6.87
N TRP A 48 6.47 -12.72 -6.62
CA TRP A 48 5.93 -11.76 -7.58
C TRP A 48 6.85 -11.56 -8.79
N SER A 49 8.17 -11.70 -8.63
CA SER A 49 9.09 -11.66 -9.77
C SER A 49 8.94 -12.83 -10.75
N LYS A 50 8.17 -13.87 -10.39
CA LYS A 50 7.88 -15.03 -11.25
C LYS A 50 6.50 -14.95 -11.91
N ILE A 51 5.65 -14.01 -11.50
CA ILE A 51 4.33 -13.79 -12.09
C ILE A 51 4.52 -13.12 -13.45
N LYS A 52 3.82 -13.62 -14.48
CA LYS A 52 3.99 -13.20 -15.89
C LYS A 52 2.72 -12.67 -16.53
N ASP A 53 1.63 -12.54 -15.77
CA ASP A 53 0.32 -12.11 -16.25
C ASP A 53 0.12 -10.59 -16.17
N GLY A 54 1.20 -9.83 -15.97
CA GLY A 54 1.17 -8.37 -15.83
C GLY A 54 0.96 -7.88 -14.40
N ARG A 55 0.59 -8.75 -13.45
CA ARG A 55 0.49 -8.34 -12.05
C ARG A 55 1.84 -8.21 -11.38
N VAL A 56 1.94 -7.23 -10.49
CA VAL A 56 3.08 -7.02 -9.60
C VAL A 56 2.63 -6.98 -8.15
N MET A 57 3.58 -7.05 -7.21
CA MET A 57 3.29 -6.83 -5.80
C MET A 57 2.82 -5.39 -5.57
N ALA A 58 1.62 -5.24 -5.00
CA ALA A 58 1.05 -3.92 -4.71
C ALA A 58 1.97 -3.11 -3.77
N SER A 59 2.26 -1.87 -4.15
CA SER A 59 2.88 -0.86 -3.29
C SER A 59 1.83 -0.29 -2.34
N MET A 60 2.26 0.55 -1.40
CA MET A 60 1.33 1.25 -0.53
C MET A 60 0.47 2.29 -1.27
N GLY A 61 1.01 2.89 -2.34
CA GLY A 61 0.26 3.79 -3.20
C GLY A 61 -0.90 3.08 -3.90
N ASP A 62 -0.65 1.88 -4.42
CA ASP A 62 -1.68 1.06 -5.07
C ASP A 62 -2.78 0.64 -4.10
N LEU A 63 -2.37 0.23 -2.90
CA LEU A 63 -3.28 -0.17 -1.84
C LEU A 63 -4.16 1.02 -1.43
N TYR A 64 -3.55 2.18 -1.18
CA TYR A 64 -4.30 3.38 -0.81
C TYR A 64 -5.25 3.84 -1.91
N THR A 65 -4.79 3.87 -3.17
CA THR A 65 -5.63 4.17 -4.33
C THR A 65 -6.82 3.21 -4.43
N SER A 66 -6.58 1.92 -4.22
CA SER A 66 -7.65 0.91 -4.19
C SER A 66 -8.60 1.11 -3.02
N PHE A 67 -8.11 1.48 -1.84
CA PHE A 67 -8.96 1.77 -0.66
C PHE A 67 -9.90 2.95 -0.93
N LYS A 68 -9.41 4.01 -1.58
CA LYS A 68 -10.25 5.14 -2.03
C LYS A 68 -11.35 4.70 -2.97
N LEU A 69 -11.00 3.88 -3.96
CA LEU A 69 -11.97 3.38 -4.94
C LEU A 69 -13.02 2.48 -4.28
N ILE A 70 -12.61 1.56 -3.41
CA ILE A 70 -13.52 0.70 -2.65
C ILE A 70 -14.47 1.54 -1.79
N LYS A 71 -13.97 2.58 -1.10
CA LYS A 71 -14.79 3.51 -0.32
C LYS A 71 -15.83 4.19 -1.21
N LYS A 72 -15.39 4.79 -2.32
CA LYS A 72 -16.26 5.46 -3.29
C LYS A 72 -17.34 4.53 -3.84
N MET A 73 -16.97 3.32 -4.28
CA MET A 73 -17.89 2.29 -4.76
C MET A 73 -18.90 1.89 -3.68
N ARG A 74 -18.47 1.77 -2.42
CA ARG A 74 -19.34 1.38 -1.31
C ARG A 74 -20.37 2.45 -0.94
N GLU A 75 -19.99 3.72 -1.02
CA GLU A 75 -20.81 4.86 -0.60
C GLU A 75 -21.72 5.39 -1.71
N SER A 76 -21.25 5.37 -2.96
CA SER A 76 -21.90 6.07 -4.07
C SER A 76 -22.02 5.25 -5.36
N GLY A 77 -21.53 4.01 -5.37
CA GLY A 77 -21.64 3.12 -6.52
C GLY A 77 -23.05 2.52 -6.70
N THR A 78 -23.24 1.88 -7.83
CA THR A 78 -24.37 0.99 -8.14
C THR A 78 -24.45 -0.19 -7.16
N ALA A 79 -25.57 -0.90 -7.13
CA ALA A 79 -25.73 -2.09 -6.27
C ALA A 79 -24.64 -3.16 -6.53
N GLU A 80 -24.22 -3.31 -7.79
CA GLU A 80 -23.15 -4.22 -8.18
C GLU A 80 -21.78 -3.74 -7.65
N GLU A 81 -21.44 -2.47 -7.84
CA GLU A 81 -20.20 -1.88 -7.32
C GLU A 81 -20.14 -1.93 -5.80
N GLN A 82 -21.25 -1.68 -5.11
CA GLN A 82 -21.34 -1.80 -3.66
C GLN A 82 -21.11 -3.24 -3.20
N ALA A 83 -21.65 -4.23 -3.91
CA ALA A 83 -21.42 -5.64 -3.62
C ALA A 83 -19.95 -6.03 -3.84
N ILE A 84 -19.33 -5.57 -4.93
CA ILE A 84 -17.90 -5.76 -5.20
C ILE A 84 -17.07 -5.13 -4.07
N ALA A 85 -17.32 -3.86 -3.74
CA ALA A 85 -16.62 -3.15 -2.69
C ALA A 85 -16.71 -3.86 -1.33
N GLN A 86 -17.88 -4.42 -1.01
CA GLN A 86 -18.07 -5.19 0.22
C GLN A 86 -17.23 -6.48 0.24
N ARG A 87 -17.08 -7.19 -0.88
CA ARG A 87 -16.22 -8.38 -0.95
C ARG A 87 -14.75 -8.03 -0.75
N TYR A 88 -14.27 -6.99 -1.43
CA TYR A 88 -12.91 -6.47 -1.25
C TYR A 88 -12.66 -6.03 0.18
N LEU A 89 -13.58 -5.26 0.77
CA LEU A 89 -13.48 -4.80 2.15
C LEU A 89 -13.37 -5.96 3.13
N ASN A 90 -14.22 -6.98 2.99
CA ASN A 90 -14.18 -8.18 3.83
C ASN A 90 -12.83 -8.90 3.67
N SER A 91 -12.41 -9.15 2.43
CA SER A 91 -11.17 -9.85 2.13
C SER A 91 -9.92 -9.11 2.60
N LEU A 92 -9.85 -7.79 2.43
CA LEU A 92 -8.73 -6.98 2.90
C LEU A 92 -8.64 -6.96 4.42
N ARG A 93 -9.79 -6.85 5.10
CA ARG A 93 -9.82 -6.96 6.56
C ARG A 93 -9.31 -8.32 7.02
N GLU A 94 -9.52 -9.39 6.26
CA GLU A 94 -8.92 -10.67 6.61
C GLU A 94 -7.38 -10.65 6.57
N ASP A 95 -6.72 -9.70 5.91
CA ASP A 95 -5.25 -9.61 5.87
C ASP A 95 -4.64 -8.74 6.99
N PHE A 96 -5.46 -7.99 7.72
CA PHE A 96 -4.99 -7.14 8.82
C PHE A 96 -4.83 -7.91 10.12
N ASP A 97 -3.99 -7.40 11.02
CA ASP A 97 -3.75 -8.01 12.33
C ASP A 97 -4.91 -7.67 13.27
N TRP A 98 -5.68 -8.69 13.67
CA TRP A 98 -6.82 -8.53 14.57
C TRP A 98 -6.62 -9.29 15.88
N PRO A 99 -7.32 -8.90 16.96
CA PRO A 99 -7.38 -9.72 18.17
C PRO A 99 -7.78 -11.16 17.82
N GLY A 100 -6.92 -12.13 18.16
CA GLY A 100 -7.14 -13.55 17.85
C GLY A 100 -6.74 -13.99 16.44
N LYS A 101 -6.30 -13.09 15.56
CA LYS A 101 -5.85 -13.39 14.20
C LYS A 101 -4.57 -12.64 13.84
N LYS A 102 -3.45 -13.35 13.87
CA LYS A 102 -2.12 -12.81 13.52
C LYS A 102 -1.91 -12.76 12.01
N ASN A 103 -2.46 -11.76 11.35
CA ASN A 103 -2.29 -11.51 9.92
C ASN A 103 -1.58 -10.18 9.68
N TRP A 104 -0.93 -10.05 8.53
CA TRP A 104 -0.21 -8.84 8.17
C TRP A 104 -0.32 -8.67 6.66
N LEU A 105 -0.52 -7.45 6.18
CA LEU A 105 -0.45 -7.14 4.77
C LEU A 105 0.89 -6.45 4.49
N VAL A 106 1.76 -7.09 3.70
CA VAL A 106 2.98 -6.45 3.22
C VAL A 106 2.82 -5.92 1.81
N SER A 107 3.41 -4.77 1.55
CA SER A 107 3.47 -4.14 0.23
C SER A 107 4.90 -4.18 -0.33
N SER A 108 5.03 -3.73 -1.58
CA SER A 108 6.32 -3.46 -2.22
C SER A 108 6.87 -2.07 -1.90
N THR A 109 6.31 -1.34 -0.92
CA THR A 109 6.91 -0.08 -0.44
C THR A 109 8.01 -0.36 0.57
N ARG A 110 9.17 0.27 0.40
CA ARG A 110 10.34 0.14 1.26
C ARG A 110 10.74 1.49 1.84
N LEU A 111 10.95 1.54 3.15
CA LEU A 111 11.55 2.68 3.83
C LEU A 111 12.99 2.35 4.21
N ILE A 112 13.90 3.24 3.84
CA ILE A 112 15.33 3.17 4.17
C ILE A 112 15.67 4.42 4.97
N TYR A 113 15.83 4.23 6.28
CA TYR A 113 16.13 5.28 7.23
C TYR A 113 17.63 5.57 7.26
N SER A 114 17.97 6.86 7.35
CA SER A 114 19.31 7.29 7.70
C SER A 114 19.64 6.93 9.15
N GLY A 115 20.88 6.49 9.39
CA GLY A 115 21.35 6.14 10.74
C GLY A 115 21.78 7.33 11.59
N ASN A 116 22.02 8.49 10.96
CA ASN A 116 22.52 9.71 11.60
C ASN A 116 21.61 10.93 11.39
N SER A 117 20.49 10.79 10.67
CA SER A 117 19.51 11.86 10.45
C SER A 117 18.08 11.30 10.39
N LEU A 118 17.09 12.19 10.35
CA LEU A 118 15.68 11.83 10.12
C LEU A 118 15.36 11.58 8.65
N ASP A 119 16.33 11.75 7.75
CA ASP A 119 16.16 11.48 6.33
C ASP A 119 15.76 10.04 6.13
N THR A 120 14.75 9.85 5.29
CA THR A 120 14.21 8.56 4.95
C THR A 120 13.91 8.54 3.47
N ARG A 121 14.39 7.50 2.82
CA ARG A 121 14.06 7.20 1.44
C ARG A 121 12.89 6.23 1.41
N ILE A 122 11.77 6.65 0.81
CA ILE A 122 10.60 5.83 0.56
C ILE A 122 10.62 5.40 -0.91
N ILE A 123 10.55 4.10 -1.16
CA ILE A 123 10.62 3.51 -2.50
C ILE A 123 9.35 2.68 -2.72
N HIS A 124 8.49 3.10 -3.65
CA HIS A 124 7.33 2.33 -4.09
C HIS A 124 7.75 1.32 -5.16
N HIS A 125 7.05 0.18 -5.24
CA HIS A 125 7.39 -0.92 -6.16
C HIS A 125 8.83 -1.43 -6.02
N TYR A 126 9.40 -1.38 -4.82
CA TYR A 126 10.75 -1.86 -4.53
C TYR A 126 10.89 -3.34 -4.94
N ARG A 127 11.92 -3.64 -5.76
CA ARG A 127 12.19 -4.96 -6.35
C ARG A 127 11.08 -5.53 -7.25
N SER A 128 10.18 -4.68 -7.76
CA SER A 128 9.29 -5.06 -8.85
C SER A 128 10.08 -5.29 -10.16
N ASN A 129 9.56 -6.13 -11.05
CA ASN A 129 10.19 -6.45 -12.34
C ASN A 129 10.08 -5.33 -13.40
N GLY A 130 9.51 -4.17 -13.08
CA GLY A 130 9.48 -2.97 -13.93
C GLY A 130 10.09 -1.78 -13.19
N LEU A 131 11.31 -1.39 -13.57
CA LEU A 131 12.04 -0.28 -12.94
C LEU A 131 11.35 1.06 -13.17
N GLU A 132 10.66 1.21 -14.30
CA GLU A 132 9.85 2.37 -14.67
C GLU A 132 8.69 2.65 -13.72
N LEU A 133 8.27 1.64 -12.95
CA LEU A 133 7.21 1.75 -11.94
C LEU A 133 7.75 2.19 -10.58
N THR A 134 9.07 2.16 -10.40
CA THR A 134 9.68 2.48 -9.11
C THR A 134 9.69 3.99 -8.89
N LYS A 135 8.93 4.45 -7.90
CA LYS A 135 8.94 5.85 -7.44
C LYS A 135 9.74 5.98 -6.15
N GLU A 136 10.60 6.98 -6.08
CA GLU A 136 11.43 7.28 -4.92
C GLU A 136 11.21 8.71 -4.43
N VAL A 137 11.09 8.87 -3.12
CA VAL A 137 11.07 10.18 -2.45
C VAL A 137 11.96 10.15 -1.22
N ILE A 138 12.68 11.25 -0.98
CA ILE A 138 13.54 11.44 0.18
C ILE A 138 12.98 12.62 0.97
N LEU A 139 12.67 12.40 2.25
CA LEU A 139 12.18 13.44 3.15
C LEU A 139 12.59 13.14 4.60
N GLU A 140 12.45 14.14 5.47
CA GLU A 140 12.56 13.93 6.91
C GLU A 140 11.31 13.22 7.44
N VAL A 141 11.46 12.03 8.02
CA VAL A 141 10.36 11.29 8.65
C VAL A 141 10.52 11.35 10.16
N PRO A 142 9.63 12.06 10.88
CA PRO A 142 9.64 12.14 12.34
C PRO A 142 9.45 10.78 13.00
N ILE A 143 9.77 10.72 14.29
CA ILE A 143 9.64 9.51 15.10
C ILE A 143 8.22 9.44 15.65
N TYR A 144 7.44 8.49 15.18
CA TYR A 144 6.10 8.19 15.67
C TYR A 144 6.11 6.84 16.39
N ARG A 145 5.65 6.81 17.63
CA ARG A 145 5.59 5.59 18.45
C ARG A 145 4.20 5.38 19.02
N GLY A 146 3.26 5.01 18.15
CA GLY A 146 1.87 4.88 18.54
C GLY A 146 1.21 6.24 18.74
N ILE A 147 1.63 7.23 17.93
CA ILE A 147 1.02 8.56 17.88
C ILE A 147 -0.24 8.46 17.02
N GLU A 148 -1.35 9.03 17.50
CA GLU A 148 -2.62 8.99 16.78
C GLU A 148 -2.51 9.70 15.43
N ILE A 149 -3.27 9.23 14.43
CA ILE A 149 -3.13 9.72 13.06
C ILE A 149 -3.38 11.23 12.95
N GLU A 150 -4.31 11.77 13.75
CA GLU A 150 -4.61 13.20 13.82
C GLU A 150 -3.40 14.01 14.32
N ASP A 151 -2.71 13.50 15.34
CA ASP A 151 -1.52 14.14 15.89
C ASP A 151 -0.35 14.10 14.90
N VAL A 152 -0.27 13.09 14.02
CA VAL A 152 0.73 13.08 12.93
C VAL A 152 0.49 14.24 11.97
N PHE A 153 -0.77 14.48 11.60
CA PHE A 153 -1.15 15.59 10.71
C PHE A 153 -1.04 16.98 11.34
N SER A 154 -0.81 17.07 12.66
CA SER A 154 -0.59 18.36 13.34
C SER A 154 0.70 19.10 12.92
N SER A 155 1.54 18.47 12.09
CA SER A 155 2.77 19.05 11.56
C SER A 155 2.90 18.88 10.04
N ASP A 156 3.53 19.85 9.38
CA ASP A 156 3.83 19.79 7.94
C ASP A 156 4.67 18.56 7.59
N ARG A 157 5.62 18.20 8.47
CA ARG A 157 6.48 17.00 8.29
C ARG A 157 5.69 15.71 8.37
N GLY A 158 4.72 15.61 9.28
CA GLY A 158 3.85 14.43 9.37
C GLY A 158 2.89 14.31 8.19
N SER A 159 2.34 15.44 7.73
CA SER A 159 1.53 15.50 6.51
C SER A 159 2.32 15.04 5.29
N ALA A 160 3.50 15.64 5.05
CA ALA A 160 4.38 15.25 3.95
C ALA A 160 4.78 13.77 4.02
N TYR A 161 5.03 13.24 5.22
CA TYR A 161 5.33 11.83 5.42
C TYR A 161 4.17 10.91 5.02
N LEU A 162 2.95 11.18 5.48
CA LEU A 162 1.80 10.33 5.19
C LEU A 162 1.41 10.39 3.70
N GLN A 163 1.46 11.57 3.10
CA GLN A 163 1.26 11.76 1.66
C GLN A 163 2.31 10.99 0.84
N ALA A 164 3.59 11.09 1.23
CA ALA A 164 4.66 10.32 0.59
C ALA A 164 4.49 8.80 0.78
N LEU A 165 4.11 8.32 1.97
CA LEU A 165 3.92 6.90 2.24
C LEU A 165 2.75 6.30 1.45
N LEU A 166 1.66 7.04 1.31
CA LEU A 166 0.43 6.63 0.64
C LEU A 166 0.42 6.98 -0.85
N ASP A 167 1.50 7.60 -1.34
CA ASP A 167 1.66 8.10 -2.71
C ASP A 167 0.47 8.94 -3.19
N THR A 168 0.10 9.96 -2.41
CA THR A 168 -1.08 10.79 -2.67
C THR A 168 -0.86 12.26 -2.35
N GLU A 169 -1.67 13.12 -2.96
CA GLU A 169 -1.80 14.54 -2.65
C GLU A 169 -3.06 14.86 -1.82
N ASP A 170 -3.80 13.83 -1.40
CA ASP A 170 -5.02 14.00 -0.61
C ASP A 170 -4.74 14.77 0.69
N ASP A 171 -5.75 15.53 1.12
CA ASP A 171 -5.71 16.24 2.39
C ASP A 171 -5.81 15.27 3.60
N PRO A 172 -5.46 15.73 4.81
CA PRO A 172 -5.50 14.90 6.02
C PRO A 172 -6.85 14.22 6.28
N GLU A 173 -7.97 14.91 6.08
CA GLU A 173 -9.29 14.37 6.40
C GLU A 173 -9.67 13.26 5.41
N MET A 174 -9.34 13.43 4.12
CA MET A 174 -9.53 12.38 3.13
C MET A 174 -8.70 11.13 3.47
N ILE A 175 -7.42 11.30 3.84
CA ILE A 175 -6.56 10.19 4.26
C ILE A 175 -7.15 9.47 5.48
N ILE A 176 -7.50 10.21 6.53
CA ILE A 176 -8.08 9.65 7.75
C ILE A 176 -9.37 8.89 7.43
N SER A 177 -10.30 9.48 6.67
CA SER A 177 -11.58 8.84 6.36
C SER A 177 -11.43 7.53 5.60
N VAL A 178 -10.43 7.44 4.71
CA VAL A 178 -10.12 6.22 3.94
C VAL A 178 -9.54 5.16 4.87
N LEU A 179 -8.63 5.54 5.77
CA LEU A 179 -8.05 4.62 6.76
C LEU A 179 -9.10 4.14 7.77
N GLU A 180 -10.00 5.00 8.25
CA GLU A 180 -11.14 4.64 9.10
C GLU A 180 -12.05 3.64 8.39
N PHE A 181 -12.41 3.92 7.14
CA PHE A 181 -13.26 3.05 6.32
C PHE A 181 -12.65 1.65 6.15
N ILE A 182 -11.40 1.57 5.67
CA ILE A 182 -10.79 0.28 5.34
C ILE A 182 -10.54 -0.56 6.60
N SER A 183 -10.06 0.07 7.67
CA SER A 183 -9.76 -0.62 8.94
C SER A 183 -11.01 -0.91 9.76
N GLY A 184 -12.09 -0.15 9.59
CA GLY A 184 -13.24 -0.18 10.50
C GLY A 184 -12.90 0.30 11.91
N LYS A 185 -11.86 1.15 12.04
CA LYS A 185 -11.40 1.76 13.30
C LYS A 185 -11.68 3.24 13.30
N ARG A 186 -11.80 3.82 14.48
CA ARG A 186 -11.89 5.27 14.67
C ARG A 186 -10.51 5.89 14.48
N ARG A 187 -10.45 7.15 14.05
CA ARG A 187 -9.20 7.89 13.82
C ARG A 187 -8.22 7.87 15.00
N ASN A 188 -8.71 8.05 16.23
CA ASN A 188 -7.89 7.97 17.45
C ASN A 188 -7.38 6.54 17.79
N GLU A 189 -7.91 5.52 17.11
CA GLU A 189 -7.46 4.14 17.19
C GLU A 189 -6.39 3.83 16.12
N ILE A 190 -6.23 4.68 15.11
CA ILE A 190 -5.23 4.51 14.05
C ILE A 190 -3.96 5.23 14.48
N LYS A 191 -2.87 4.50 14.76
CA LYS A 191 -1.64 5.10 15.28
C LYS A 191 -0.46 4.91 14.35
N SER A 192 0.31 5.95 14.05
CA SER A 192 1.51 5.84 13.24
C SER A 192 2.70 5.27 14.02
N LEU A 193 3.50 4.46 13.32
CA LEU A 193 4.77 3.92 13.76
C LEU A 193 5.85 4.19 12.72
N THR A 194 6.96 4.76 13.16
CA THR A 194 8.20 4.87 12.38
C THR A 194 9.38 4.33 13.19
N ALA A 195 10.51 4.12 12.53
CA ALA A 195 11.71 3.64 13.21
C ALA A 195 12.24 4.68 14.20
N ILE A 196 12.71 4.20 15.36
CA ILE A 196 13.20 5.03 16.47
C ILE A 196 14.72 5.23 16.41
N ASP A 197 15.20 6.33 16.97
CA ASP A 197 16.63 6.68 16.95
C ASP A 197 17.46 5.91 17.98
N LYS A 198 16.93 5.75 19.20
CA LYS A 198 17.64 5.14 20.34
C LYS A 198 16.71 4.21 21.12
N SER A 199 17.16 3.00 21.40
CA SER A 199 16.45 2.04 22.24
C SER A 199 17.37 0.90 22.65
N ASN A 200 17.19 0.43 23.89
CA ASN A 200 17.87 -0.76 24.41
C ASN A 200 17.03 -2.04 24.24
N GLN A 201 15.79 -1.92 23.74
CA GLN A 201 14.82 -3.02 23.64
C GLN A 201 14.41 -3.34 22.19
N TRP A 202 14.72 -2.47 21.24
CA TRP A 202 14.23 -2.52 19.86
C TRP A 202 15.32 -2.03 18.93
N LEU A 203 15.55 -2.68 17.76
CA LEU A 203 16.56 -2.13 16.84
C LEU A 203 16.13 -0.75 16.34
N THR A 204 17.09 0.15 16.30
CA THR A 204 16.96 1.55 15.92
C THR A 204 17.15 1.74 14.41
N ARG A 205 16.89 2.96 13.92
CA ARG A 205 17.26 3.40 12.56
C ARG A 205 18.74 3.16 12.25
N SER A 206 19.62 3.42 13.22
CA SER A 206 21.07 3.22 13.09
C SER A 206 21.50 1.75 13.09
N GLN A 207 20.81 0.89 13.83
CA GLN A 207 21.12 -0.55 13.89
C GLN A 207 20.50 -1.34 12.73
N SER A 208 19.38 -0.88 12.20
CA SER A 208 18.63 -1.53 11.14
C SER A 208 17.95 -0.47 10.28
N PRO A 209 18.65 0.10 9.28
CA PRO A 209 18.12 1.21 8.47
C PRO A 209 16.94 0.79 7.60
N ASN A 210 16.80 -0.51 7.34
CA ASN A 210 15.61 -1.08 6.72
C ASN A 210 14.64 -1.47 7.83
N ARG A 211 13.56 -0.70 8.02
CA ARG A 211 12.63 -0.88 9.15
C ARG A 211 11.16 -0.67 8.79
N ALA A 212 10.31 -1.26 9.64
CA ALA A 212 8.98 -0.84 10.00
C ALA A 212 8.65 0.62 9.77
N SER A 213 7.69 0.92 8.91
CA SER A 213 6.68 1.91 9.26
C SER A 213 5.29 1.35 9.02
N GLY A 214 4.27 1.96 9.59
CA GLY A 214 2.88 1.59 9.31
C GLY A 214 1.94 2.12 10.37
N PHE A 215 0.71 1.63 10.38
CA PHE A 215 -0.30 2.02 11.37
C PHE A 215 -0.50 0.89 12.41
N ASN A 216 -0.78 1.19 13.67
CA ASN A 216 -0.94 0.22 14.76
C ASN A 216 -2.05 0.60 15.72
N TYR A 217 -2.62 -0.37 16.43
CA TYR A 217 -3.61 -0.21 17.47
C TYR A 217 -3.35 -1.19 18.63
N PHE A 218 -2.98 -0.73 19.84
CA PHE A 218 -2.98 -1.53 21.09
C PHE A 218 -2.65 -3.04 20.98
N ASN A 219 -1.50 -3.41 20.39
CA ASN A 219 -1.06 -4.80 20.10
C ASN A 219 -1.81 -5.54 18.98
N CYS A 220 -2.46 -4.82 18.07
CA CYS A 220 -3.12 -5.29 16.85
C CYS A 220 -2.87 -4.25 15.74
N ALA A 221 -2.15 -4.61 14.70
CA ALA A 221 -1.58 -3.60 13.80
C ALA A 221 -2.17 -3.55 12.37
N PHE A 222 -2.37 -2.33 11.87
CA PHE A 222 -2.58 -2.05 10.44
C PHE A 222 -1.22 -1.69 9.81
N LEU A 223 -0.31 -2.66 9.76
CA LEU A 223 1.05 -2.38 9.30
C LEU A 223 1.16 -2.36 7.78
N VAL A 224 1.37 -1.16 7.26
CA VAL A 224 1.85 -0.83 5.91
C VAL A 224 3.37 -1.02 5.87
N ASN A 225 3.81 -2.27 6.01
CA ASN A 225 5.15 -2.52 6.53
C ASN A 225 6.30 -2.39 5.50
N GLY A 226 7.19 -1.44 5.80
CA GLY A 226 8.63 -1.69 5.80
C GLY A 226 9.02 -2.76 6.83
N TYR A 227 10.28 -2.94 7.14
CA TYR A 227 10.83 -4.11 7.84
C TYR A 227 10.65 -4.16 9.41
N ILE A 228 9.55 -4.68 9.98
CA ILE A 228 9.48 -4.97 11.45
C ILE A 228 10.06 -6.36 11.65
N ASN A 229 11.38 -6.44 11.83
CA ASN A 229 12.08 -7.67 12.19
C ASN A 229 11.54 -8.93 11.45
N THR A 230 11.25 -8.76 10.15
CA THR A 230 10.44 -9.69 9.34
C THR A 230 11.25 -10.90 8.86
N TYR A 231 12.39 -11.17 9.49
CA TYR A 231 13.04 -12.46 9.36
C TYR A 231 12.18 -13.59 9.96
N ILE A 232 11.20 -13.29 10.83
CA ILE A 232 10.52 -14.32 11.65
C ILE A 232 9.00 -14.41 11.42
N ASN A 233 8.29 -13.31 11.07
CA ASN A 233 6.82 -13.33 11.02
C ASN A 233 6.28 -13.33 9.57
N PRO A 234 5.65 -14.43 9.13
CA PRO A 234 5.03 -14.52 7.82
C PRO A 234 3.84 -13.55 7.66
N ALA A 235 3.74 -12.89 6.51
CA ALA A 235 2.68 -11.96 6.14
C ALA A 235 1.99 -12.34 4.82
N CYS A 236 0.78 -11.85 4.59
CA CYS A 236 0.05 -11.90 3.33
C CYS A 236 0.50 -10.77 2.39
N SER A 237 0.25 -10.92 1.08
CA SER A 237 0.53 -9.92 0.05
C SER A 237 -0.63 -9.87 -0.95
N ARG A 238 -0.80 -8.72 -1.61
CA ARG A 238 -1.74 -8.53 -2.72
C ARG A 238 -1.00 -8.22 -4.02
N GLY A 239 -1.58 -8.67 -5.14
CA GLY A 239 -1.16 -8.27 -6.47
C GLY A 239 -1.98 -7.07 -6.94
N VAL A 240 -1.38 -6.28 -7.83
CA VAL A 240 -2.07 -5.24 -8.57
C VAL A 240 -1.73 -5.39 -10.05
N LEU A 241 -2.74 -5.24 -10.91
CA LEU A 241 -2.52 -5.09 -12.35
C LEU A 241 -2.22 -3.63 -12.64
N LEU A 242 -1.00 -3.34 -13.09
CA LEU A 242 -0.66 -1.99 -13.50
C LEU A 242 -1.10 -1.82 -14.95
N THR A 243 -2.09 -0.95 -15.15
CA THR A 243 -2.50 -0.52 -16.50
C THR A 243 -1.41 0.39 -17.08
N PRO A 244 -0.91 0.12 -18.30
CA PRO A 244 0.01 1.01 -19.02
C PRO A 244 -0.54 2.42 -19.24
#